data_AF-A0A7J4K500-F1
#
_entry.id   AF-A0A7J4K500-F1
#
_cell.length_a   1.000
_cell.length_b   1.000
_cell.length_c   1.000
_cell.angle_alpha   90.00
_cell.angle_beta   90.00
_cell.angle_gamma   90.00
#
_symmetry.space_group_name_H-M   'P 1'
#
loop_
_entity.id
_entity.type
_entity.pdbx_description
1 polymer ?
#
loop_
_entity_poly.entity_id
_entity_poly.type
_entity_poly.pdbx_seq_one_letter_code
_entity_poly.pdbx_strand_id
1 'polypeptide(L)'
;MQNYKISGAPKFEIVDNEKDAERTMRDYGEVAIKPLGLTGGKGVKISGDHFTTIEEAGEYVTDVLKKDGKILIEEKLDGEEFSLQAFCDGTRVSTMPPVQDHKRAF
;
A
#
# COMPACT_ATOMS: atom_id res chain seq x y z
N MET A 1 -7.01 0.53 11.59
CA MET A 1 -6.44 1.80 12.10
C MET A 1 -7.50 2.86 12.36
N GLN A 2 -8.38 3.17 11.40
CA GLN A 2 -9.43 4.20 11.54
C GLN A 2 -10.34 4.00 12.77
N ASN A 3 -10.92 2.82 12.95
CA ASN A 3 -11.83 2.52 14.07
C ASN A 3 -11.21 2.75 15.46
N TYR A 4 -9.88 2.58 15.56
CA TYR A 4 -9.12 2.71 16.80
C TYR A 4 -8.29 4.01 16.86
N LYS A 5 -8.48 4.93 15.89
CA LYS A 5 -7.80 6.23 15.79
C LYS A 5 -6.27 6.14 15.91
N ILE A 6 -5.68 5.08 15.34
CA ILE A 6 -4.23 4.91 15.29
C ILE A 6 -3.68 5.93 14.29
N SER A 7 -2.77 6.79 14.75
CA SER A 7 -2.10 7.81 13.94
C SER A 7 -1.16 7.20 12.89
N GLY A 8 -0.83 7.98 11.86
CA GLY A 8 0.16 7.60 10.85
C GLY A 8 -0.36 6.71 9.73
N ALA A 9 -1.68 6.53 9.61
CA ALA A 9 -2.26 5.94 8.41
C ALA A 9 -2.19 6.96 7.25
N PRO A 10 -1.63 6.59 6.09
CA PRO A 10 -1.75 7.42 4.89
C PRO A 10 -3.21 7.58 4.47
N LYS A 11 -3.50 8.60 3.65
CA LYS A 11 -4.75 8.64 2.89
C LYS A 11 -4.82 7.40 2.01
N PHE A 12 -5.97 6.73 2.04
CA PHE A 12 -6.21 5.56 1.22
C PHE A 12 -7.69 5.45 0.84
N GLU A 13 -7.96 4.78 -0.27
CA GLU A 13 -9.30 4.38 -0.69
C GLU A 13 -9.27 2.92 -1.15
N ILE A 14 -10.33 2.17 -0.82
CA ILE A 14 -10.57 0.84 -1.38
C ILE A 14 -11.64 0.99 -2.45
N VAL A 15 -11.28 0.68 -3.68
CA VAL A 15 -12.15 0.84 -4.85
C VAL A 15 -12.40 -0.51 -5.53
N ASP A 16 -13.51 -0.62 -6.24
CA ASP A 16 -13.94 -1.85 -6.92
C ASP A 16 -14.15 -1.67 -8.43
N ASN A 17 -13.80 -0.50 -8.96
CA ASN A 17 -13.93 -0.17 -10.37
C ASN A 17 -12.81 0.77 -10.84
N GLU A 18 -12.52 0.73 -12.14
CA GLU A 18 -11.40 1.46 -12.76
C GLU A 18 -11.59 2.98 -12.69
N LYS A 19 -12.83 3.46 -12.79
CA LYS A 19 -13.13 4.90 -12.76
C LYS A 19 -12.80 5.51 -11.40
N ASP A 20 -13.16 4.82 -10.33
CA ASP A 20 -12.86 5.25 -8.96
C ASP A 20 -11.36 5.11 -8.65
N ALA A 21 -10.71 4.08 -9.20
CA ALA A 21 -9.26 3.94 -9.12
C ALA A 21 -8.54 5.11 -9.80
N GLU A 22 -8.94 5.47 -11.03
CA GLU A 22 -8.37 6.60 -11.76
C GLU A 22 -8.59 7.92 -11.02
N ARG A 23 -9.80 8.18 -10.51
CA ARG A 23 -10.08 9.34 -9.67
C ARG A 23 -9.13 9.39 -8.48
N THR A 24 -9.03 8.30 -7.72
CA THR A 24 -8.20 8.24 -6.51
C THR A 24 -6.74 8.55 -6.83
N MET A 25 -6.20 7.98 -7.91
CA MET A 25 -4.82 8.25 -8.35
C MET A 25 -4.63 9.72 -8.75
N ARG A 26 -5.60 10.34 -9.43
CA ARG A 26 -5.56 11.78 -9.76
C ARG A 26 -5.61 12.67 -8.51
N ASP A 27 -6.44 12.30 -7.54
CA ASP A 27 -6.63 13.07 -6.30
C ASP A 27 -5.41 13.00 -5.38
N TYR A 28 -4.72 11.85 -5.32
CA TYR A 28 -3.56 11.64 -4.45
C TYR A 28 -2.22 11.98 -5.11
N GLY A 29 -2.13 11.95 -6.45
CA GLY A 29 -0.89 12.17 -7.18
C GLY A 29 -0.02 10.91 -7.20
N GLU A 30 1.10 10.92 -6.47
CA GLU A 30 1.93 9.71 -6.32
C GLU A 30 1.29 8.73 -5.35
N VAL A 31 1.18 7.47 -5.76
CA VAL A 31 0.44 6.45 -5.01
C VAL A 31 1.18 5.11 -4.92
N ALA A 32 0.77 4.32 -3.94
CA ALA A 32 1.00 2.87 -3.92
C ALA A 32 -0.31 2.14 -4.23
N ILE A 33 -0.27 1.25 -5.22
CA ILE A 33 -1.38 0.39 -5.63
C ILE A 33 -1.16 -0.99 -5.02
N LYS A 34 -2.12 -1.45 -4.21
CA LYS A 34 -2.02 -2.64 -3.36
C LYS A 34 -3.23 -3.56 -3.53
N PRO A 35 -3.05 -4.80 -4.00
CA PRO A 35 -4.06 -5.84 -3.90
C PRO A 35 -4.38 -6.12 -2.43
N LEU A 36 -5.65 -6.42 -2.12
CA LEU A 36 -6.07 -6.76 -0.76
C LEU A 36 -5.66 -8.18 -0.35
N GLY A 37 -5.47 -9.07 -1.33
CA GLY A 37 -5.07 -10.47 -1.12
C GLY A 37 -3.55 -10.67 -0.98
N LEU A 38 -3.16 -11.89 -0.64
CA LEU A 38 -1.75 -12.28 -0.57
C LEU A 38 -1.16 -12.43 -1.98
N THR A 39 -0.03 -11.75 -2.22
CA THR A 39 0.64 -11.73 -3.53
C THR A 39 2.11 -12.19 -3.49
N GLY A 40 2.53 -12.85 -2.41
CA GLY A 40 3.92 -13.33 -2.25
C GLY A 40 4.97 -12.21 -2.31
N GLY A 41 4.61 -11.00 -1.86
CA GLY A 41 5.54 -9.86 -1.79
C GLY A 41 5.74 -9.07 -3.09
N LYS A 42 5.06 -9.42 -4.20
CA LYS A 42 5.24 -8.77 -5.52
C LYS A 42 4.04 -7.97 -6.04
N GLY A 43 3.02 -7.79 -5.20
CA GLY A 43 1.75 -7.17 -5.61
C GLY A 43 1.71 -5.66 -5.41
N VAL A 44 2.65 -5.06 -4.69
CA VAL A 44 2.63 -3.61 -4.49
C VAL A 44 3.30 -2.93 -5.69
N LYS A 45 2.62 -1.97 -6.31
CA LYS A 45 3.18 -1.10 -7.37
C LYS A 45 3.23 0.32 -6.87
N ILE A 46 4.36 0.99 -7.08
CA ILE A 46 4.66 2.33 -6.54
C ILE A 46 4.91 3.30 -7.71
N SER A 47 4.29 4.48 -7.64
CA SER A 47 4.57 5.59 -8.56
C SER A 47 6.05 5.98 -8.54
N GLY A 48 6.64 6.14 -9.73
CA GLY A 48 8.04 6.45 -9.95
C GLY A 48 8.98 5.22 -9.98
N ASP A 49 8.62 4.12 -9.31
CA ASP A 49 9.43 2.89 -9.35
C ASP A 49 8.90 1.88 -10.36
N HIS A 50 7.58 1.73 -10.44
CA HIS A 50 6.93 0.68 -11.23
C HIS A 50 6.08 1.22 -12.39
N PHE A 51 5.63 2.46 -12.29
CA PHE A 51 4.87 3.18 -13.30
C PHE A 51 5.06 4.69 -13.08
N THR A 52 4.98 5.46 -14.15
CA THR A 52 5.17 6.92 -14.16
C THR A 52 3.85 7.65 -14.45
N THR A 53 2.91 6.99 -15.12
CA THR A 53 1.61 7.56 -15.48
C THR A 53 0.45 6.72 -14.98
N ILE A 54 -0.75 7.32 -14.91
CA ILE A 54 -1.98 6.62 -14.53
C ILE A 54 -2.33 5.57 -15.59
N GLU A 55 -2.07 5.87 -16.85
CA GLU A 55 -2.30 4.98 -17.97
C GLU A 55 -1.42 3.71 -17.86
N GLU A 56 -0.15 3.86 -17.46
CA GLU A 56 0.74 2.71 -17.19
C GLU A 56 0.27 1.86 -16.00
N ALA A 57 -0.38 2.46 -15.00
CA ALA A 57 -0.99 1.73 -13.89
C ALA A 57 -2.29 1.00 -14.27
N GLY A 58 -2.96 1.44 -15.34
CA GLY A 58 -4.30 1.00 -15.72
C GLY A 58 -4.41 -0.51 -15.91
N GLU A 59 -3.50 -1.12 -16.68
CA GLU A 59 -3.51 -2.58 -16.92
C GLU A 59 -3.43 -3.37 -15.61
N TYR A 60 -2.55 -2.94 -14.70
CA TYR A 60 -2.39 -3.60 -13.40
C TYR A 60 -3.65 -3.48 -12.53
N VAL A 61 -4.27 -2.29 -12.50
CA VAL A 61 -5.53 -2.06 -11.80
C VAL A 61 -6.63 -2.96 -12.35
N THR A 62 -6.79 -3.01 -13.67
CA THR A 62 -7.76 -3.89 -14.34
C THR A 62 -7.56 -5.35 -13.94
N ASP A 63 -6.32 -5.84 -13.94
CA ASP A 63 -6.01 -7.24 -13.61
C ASP A 63 -6.33 -7.57 -12.15
N VAL A 64 -5.98 -6.69 -11.22
CA VAL A 64 -6.29 -6.87 -9.80
C VAL A 64 -7.79 -6.81 -9.56
N LEU A 65 -8.50 -5.88 -10.18
CA LEU A 65 -9.96 -5.78 -10.06
C LEU A 65 -10.67 -7.02 -10.63
N LYS A 66 -10.22 -7.56 -11.77
CA LYS A 66 -10.77 -8.82 -12.32
C LYS A 66 -10.55 -10.01 -11.41
N LYS A 67 -9.41 -10.06 -10.72
CA LYS A 67 -9.02 -11.19 -9.88
C LYS A 67 -9.64 -11.13 -8.48
N ASP A 68 -9.53 -9.98 -7.82
CA ASP A 68 -9.81 -9.80 -6.40
C ASP A 68 -11.08 -8.94 -6.16
N GLY A 69 -11.64 -8.32 -7.21
CA GLY A 69 -12.84 -7.46 -7.15
C GLY A 69 -12.62 -6.09 -6.52
N LYS A 70 -11.52 -5.91 -5.79
CA LYS A 70 -11.19 -4.68 -5.06
C LYS A 70 -9.68 -4.45 -5.00
N ILE A 71 -9.30 -3.19 -4.91
CA ILE A 71 -7.91 -2.76 -4.78
C ILE A 71 -7.80 -1.60 -3.80
N LEU A 72 -6.70 -1.56 -3.05
CA LEU A 72 -6.35 -0.46 -2.16
C LEU A 72 -5.40 0.48 -2.91
N ILE A 73 -5.72 1.77 -2.92
CA ILE A 73 -4.85 2.83 -3.42
C ILE A 73 -4.58 3.77 -2.27
N GLU A 74 -3.30 3.99 -1.95
CA GLU A 74 -2.86 4.89 -0.89
C GLU A 74 -1.88 5.94 -1.42
N GLU A 75 -1.79 7.08 -0.75
CA GLU A 75 -0.74 8.07 -1.05
C GLU A 75 0.65 7.44 -0.85
N LYS A 76 1.59 7.76 -1.74
CA LYS A 76 2.99 7.39 -1.58
C LYS A 76 3.58 8.18 -0.41
N LEU A 77 4.25 7.47 0.49
CA LEU A 77 4.98 8.07 1.60
C LEU A 77 6.47 8.06 1.29
N ASP A 78 7.09 9.23 1.27
CA ASP A 78 8.54 9.38 1.19
C ASP A 78 9.14 9.57 2.59
N GLY A 79 10.16 8.79 2.90
CA GLY A 79 10.82 8.83 4.20
C GLY A 79 11.65 7.59 4.45
N GLU A 80 12.08 7.45 5.71
CA GLU A 80 12.85 6.30 6.14
C GLU A 80 11.92 5.15 6.56
N GLU A 81 11.98 4.04 5.83
CA GLU A 81 11.26 2.82 6.19
C GLU A 81 11.98 2.08 7.33
N PHE A 82 11.24 1.59 8.31
CA PHE A 82 11.73 0.68 9.33
C PHE A 82 10.66 -0.34 9.72
N SER A 83 11.10 -1.45 10.30
CA SER A 83 10.26 -2.50 10.88
C SER A 83 10.33 -2.44 12.41
N LEU A 84 9.17 -2.39 13.06
CA LEU A 84 9.02 -2.57 14.50
C LEU A 84 8.21 -3.83 14.76
N GLN A 85 8.86 -4.85 15.30
CA GLN A 85 8.23 -6.12 15.66
C GLN A 85 7.92 -6.17 17.15
N ALA A 86 6.88 -6.90 17.53
CA ALA A 86 6.51 -7.04 18.94
C ALA A 86 5.89 -8.42 19.21
N PHE A 87 6.13 -8.93 20.43
CA PHE A 87 5.38 -10.06 20.98
C PHE A 87 4.13 -9.54 21.70
N CYS A 88 2.99 -10.19 21.49
CA CYS A 88 1.72 -9.82 22.11
C CYS A 88 1.00 -11.08 22.65
N ASP A 89 0.46 -11.00 23.87
CA ASP A 89 -0.35 -12.07 24.48
C ASP A 89 -1.86 -11.77 24.47
N GLY A 90 -2.27 -10.70 23.79
CA GLY A 90 -3.64 -10.17 23.74
C GLY A 90 -3.91 -9.03 24.74
N THR A 91 -3.09 -8.87 25.78
CA THR A 91 -3.24 -7.80 26.79
C THR A 91 -1.99 -6.97 27.01
N ARG A 92 -0.81 -7.55 26.74
CA ARG A 92 0.49 -6.92 26.87
C ARG A 92 1.24 -7.00 25.55
N VAL A 93 2.07 -5.99 25.29
CA VAL A 93 2.93 -5.88 24.10
C VAL A 93 4.36 -5.64 24.55
N SER A 94 5.31 -6.42 24.02
CA SER A 94 6.75 -6.24 24.22
C SER A 94 7.42 -6.05 22.87
N THR A 95 7.94 -4.85 22.63
CA THR A 95 8.58 -4.47 21.36
C THR A 95 10.02 -4.95 21.29
N MET A 96 10.47 -5.35 20.10
CA MET A 96 11.88 -5.50 19.77
C MET A 96 12.47 -4.13 19.37
N PRO A 97 13.80 -3.96 19.38
CA PRO A 97 14.42 -2.78 18.78
C PRO A 97 13.98 -2.62 17.31
N PRO A 98 13.78 -1.39 16.82
CA PRO A 98 13.48 -1.15 15.42
C PRO A 98 14.66 -1.59 14.54
N VAL A 99 14.35 -2.15 13.38
CA VAL A 99 15.35 -2.57 12.39
C VAL A 99 14.97 -2.00 11.03
N GLN A 100 15.97 -1.72 10.20
CA GLN A 100 15.79 -1.23 8.84
C GLN A 100 16.43 -2.24 7.90
N ASP A 101 15.68 -2.71 6.91
CA ASP A 101 16.21 -3.59 5.87
C ASP A 101 16.72 -2.77 4.68
N HIS A 102 17.69 -3.33 3.96
CA HIS A 102 18.16 -2.75 2.71
C HIS A 102 17.49 -3.46 1.54
N LYS A 103 16.20 -3.17 1.30
CA LYS A 103 15.42 -3.81 0.20
C LYS A 103 16.04 -3.64 -1.18
N ARG A 104 16.86 -2.61 -1.38
CA ARG A 104 17.47 -2.22 -2.67
C ARG A 104 18.99 -2.44 -2.72
N ALA A 105 19.56 -3.28 -1.85
CA ALA A 105 21.00 -3.56 -1.88
C ALA A 105 21.47 -4.37 -3.10
N PHE A 106 20.55 -4.93 -3.90
CA PHE A 106 20.84 -5.78 -5.06
C PHE A 106 19.82 -5.54 -6.18
#